data_AF-A0A177EI11-F1
#
_entry.id   AF-A0A177EI11-F1
#
_cell.length_a   1.000
_cell.length_b   1.000
_cell.length_c   1.000
_cell.angle_alpha   90.00
_cell.angle_beta   90.00
_cell.angle_gamma   90.00
#
_symmetry.space_group_name_H-M   'P 1'
#
loop_
_entity.id
_entity.type
_entity.pdbx_description
1 polymer ?
#
loop_
_entity_poly.entity_id
_entity_poly.type
_entity_poly.pdbx_seq_one_letter_code
_entity_poly.pdbx_strand_id
1 'polypeptide(L)'
;MNFEEKDALAPNDVLCSTIGKLYSLETGDRASAQISFTIKRANLSTPVVLGAFYLAVAAREKASGYISRLQEEMEAHVIRREGIQKQIDNCLRLCENASVLFSMSLILSSKYLVDRSYVNRTWSNILMMDRITVNEHERTLLLIFGHSIELTEAALVHVLQKMQKTVSPPEAAPYKKESRLLKIVKKAISCIFSKNTSKS
;
A
#
# COMPACT_ATOMS: atom_id res chain seq x y z
N MET A 1 30.14 35.02 0.17
CA MET A 1 30.07 33.73 0.91
C MET A 1 28.64 33.25 0.78
N ASN A 2 28.32 32.59 -0.34
CA ASN A 2 26.97 32.12 -0.65
C ASN A 2 26.85 30.71 -0.09
N PHE A 3 26.17 30.56 1.05
CA PHE A 3 25.69 29.27 1.47
C PHE A 3 24.50 28.93 0.59
N GLU A 4 24.72 28.00 -0.33
CA GLU A 4 23.66 27.29 -1.04
C GLU A 4 22.68 26.74 -0.01
N GLU A 5 21.45 27.26 0.00
CA GLU A 5 20.30 26.56 0.57
C GLU A 5 20.16 25.24 -0.18
N LYS A 6 20.74 24.17 0.37
CA LYS A 6 20.48 22.81 -0.10
C LYS A 6 19.00 22.56 0.04
N ASP A 7 18.31 22.50 -1.10
CA ASP A 7 16.92 22.08 -1.26
C ASP A 7 16.58 20.96 -0.28
N ALA A 8 15.88 21.31 0.79
CA ALA A 8 15.38 20.35 1.75
C ALA A 8 14.25 19.57 1.06
N LEU A 9 14.59 18.45 0.42
CA LEU A 9 13.63 17.51 -0.18
C LEU A 9 12.46 17.28 0.78
N ALA A 10 11.25 17.55 0.31
CA ALA A 10 10.05 17.42 1.13
C ALA A 10 9.94 15.99 1.68
N PRO A 11 9.41 15.79 2.90
CA PRO A 11 9.27 14.45 3.51
C PRO A 11 8.57 13.43 2.62
N ASN A 12 7.65 13.91 1.77
CA ASN A 12 6.98 13.10 0.75
C ASN A 12 7.90 12.65 -0.37
N ASP A 13 8.81 13.50 -0.87
CA ASP A 13 9.73 13.12 -1.95
C ASP A 13 10.73 12.05 -1.49
N VAL A 14 11.20 12.15 -0.25
CA VAL A 14 12.09 11.13 0.34
C VAL A 14 11.34 9.81 0.56
N LEU A 15 10.09 9.85 1.04
CA LEU A 15 9.28 8.65 1.19
C LEU A 15 8.94 8.03 -0.17
N CYS A 16 8.53 8.83 -1.16
CA CYS A 16 8.21 8.38 -2.51
C CYS A 16 9.45 7.79 -3.20
N SER A 17 10.62 8.41 -3.05
CA SER A 17 11.88 7.86 -3.56
C SER A 17 12.23 6.54 -2.88
N THR A 18 11.96 6.39 -1.58
CA THR A 18 12.30 5.17 -0.85
C THR A 18 11.33 4.02 -1.12
N ILE A 19 10.03 4.29 -1.16
CA ILE A 19 9.01 3.32 -1.58
C ILE A 19 9.21 2.97 -3.05
N GLY A 20 9.51 3.96 -3.88
CA GLY A 20 9.87 3.76 -5.28
C GLY A 20 11.10 2.87 -5.46
N LYS A 21 12.10 2.94 -4.57
CA LYS A 21 13.27 2.04 -4.56
C LYS A 21 12.92 0.63 -4.06
N LEU A 22 12.07 0.51 -3.05
CA LEU A 22 11.59 -0.79 -2.58
C LEU A 22 10.80 -1.52 -3.67
N TYR A 23 9.96 -0.79 -4.41
CA TYR A 23 9.22 -1.35 -5.54
C TYR A 23 10.05 -1.50 -6.81
N SER A 24 11.06 -0.66 -7.08
CA SER A 24 11.95 -0.86 -8.24
C SER A 24 12.73 -2.17 -8.12
N LEU A 25 13.10 -2.56 -6.89
CA LEU A 25 13.74 -3.85 -6.60
C LEU A 25 12.80 -5.04 -6.89
N GLU A 26 11.49 -4.89 -6.75
CA GLU A 26 10.50 -5.95 -7.01
C GLU A 26 9.89 -5.92 -8.42
N THR A 27 9.82 -4.75 -9.09
CA THR A 27 8.97 -4.54 -10.28
C THR A 27 9.59 -3.70 -11.42
N GLY A 28 10.82 -3.21 -11.26
CA GLY A 28 11.51 -2.40 -12.28
C GLY A 28 11.13 -0.91 -12.31
N ASP A 29 11.90 -0.12 -13.07
CA ASP A 29 11.89 1.35 -13.01
C ASP A 29 10.58 2.02 -13.49
N ARG A 30 9.89 1.43 -14.48
CA ARG A 30 8.64 1.99 -15.02
C ARG A 30 7.49 1.99 -13.99
N ALA A 31 7.37 0.92 -13.20
CA ALA A 31 6.35 0.83 -12.16
C ALA A 31 6.58 1.88 -11.06
N SER A 32 7.85 2.10 -10.69
CA SER A 32 8.25 3.11 -9.71
C SER A 32 7.90 4.54 -10.16
N ALA A 33 8.09 4.85 -11.45
CA ALA A 33 7.71 6.13 -12.03
C ALA A 33 6.18 6.36 -12.00
N GLN A 34 5.39 5.35 -12.33
CA GLN A 34 3.92 5.43 -12.34
C GLN A 34 3.35 5.66 -10.93
N ILE A 35 3.90 4.97 -9.92
CA ILE A 35 3.52 5.15 -8.52
C ILE A 35 3.85 6.58 -8.06
N SER A 36 5.05 7.07 -8.38
CA SER A 36 5.47 8.42 -8.04
C SER A 36 4.58 9.48 -8.69
N PHE A 37 4.23 9.29 -9.97
CA PHE A 37 3.28 10.14 -10.68
C PHE A 37 1.91 10.14 -10.02
N THR A 38 1.38 8.96 -9.65
CA THR A 38 0.08 8.81 -8.99
C THR A 38 0.03 9.57 -7.66
N ILE A 39 1.05 9.40 -6.82
CA ILE A 39 1.13 10.07 -5.51
C ILE A 39 1.15 11.59 -5.68
N LYS A 40 1.96 12.11 -6.62
CA LYS A 40 2.05 13.54 -6.88
C LYS A 40 0.76 14.10 -7.48
N ARG A 41 0.18 13.42 -8.46
CA ARG A 41 -1.04 13.85 -9.15
C ARG A 41 -2.27 13.84 -8.25
N ALA A 42 -2.37 12.84 -7.37
CA ALA A 42 -3.43 12.76 -6.37
C ALA A 42 -3.14 13.57 -5.10
N ASN A 43 -1.99 14.26 -5.04
CA ASN A 43 -1.52 15.04 -3.89
C ASN A 43 -1.63 14.26 -2.56
N LEU A 44 -1.18 13.00 -2.56
CA LEU A 44 -1.35 12.13 -1.41
C LEU A 44 -0.38 12.49 -0.29
N SER A 45 -0.91 12.51 0.92
CA SER A 45 -0.13 12.75 2.12
C SER A 45 0.70 11.53 2.51
N THR A 46 1.80 11.73 3.22
CA THR A 46 2.62 10.66 3.83
C THR A 46 1.78 9.60 4.55
N PRO A 47 0.76 9.97 5.39
CA PRO A 47 -0.21 9.05 5.96
C PRO A 47 -0.80 8.02 4.99
N VAL A 48 -1.33 8.52 3.88
CA VAL A 48 -2.04 7.71 2.89
C VAL A 48 -1.08 6.73 2.23
N VAL A 49 0.11 7.20 1.87
CA VAL A 49 1.13 6.37 1.22
C VAL A 49 1.62 5.26 2.14
N LEU A 50 1.82 5.54 3.43
CA LEU A 50 2.20 4.52 4.41
C LEU A 50 1.08 3.51 4.69
N GLY A 51 -0.17 3.99 4.80
CA GLY A 51 -1.32 3.11 4.92
C GLY A 51 -1.44 2.19 3.70
N ALA A 52 -1.24 2.71 2.50
CA ALA A 52 -1.26 1.93 1.27
C ALA A 52 -0.16 0.86 1.23
N PHE A 53 1.03 1.19 1.73
CA PHE A 53 2.12 0.24 1.85
C PHE A 53 1.77 -0.92 2.77
N TYR A 54 1.23 -0.62 3.96
CA TYR A 54 0.74 -1.64 4.87
C TYR A 54 -0.35 -2.50 4.23
N LEU A 55 -1.35 -1.89 3.59
CA LEU A 55 -2.46 -2.61 2.95
C LEU A 55 -1.97 -3.53 1.84
N ALA A 56 -1.01 -3.11 1.01
CA ALA A 56 -0.47 -3.95 -0.05
C ALA A 56 0.20 -5.22 0.52
N VAL A 57 0.97 -5.08 1.60
CA VAL A 57 1.64 -6.21 2.26
C VAL A 57 0.62 -7.12 2.93
N ALA A 58 -0.30 -6.53 3.72
CA ALA A 58 -1.33 -7.29 4.42
C ALA A 58 -2.27 -8.03 3.45
N ALA A 59 -2.56 -7.43 2.29
CA ALA A 59 -3.35 -8.07 1.25
C ALA A 59 -2.65 -9.32 0.69
N ARG A 60 -1.33 -9.25 0.44
CA ARG A 60 -0.55 -10.43 0.02
C ARG A 60 -0.59 -11.55 1.07
N GLU A 61 -0.45 -11.21 2.34
CA GLU A 61 -0.52 -12.18 3.43
C GLU A 61 -1.92 -12.81 3.58
N LYS A 62 -2.99 -12.04 3.33
CA LYS A 62 -4.39 -12.49 3.47
C LYS A 62 -4.98 -13.13 2.21
N ALA A 63 -4.36 -12.94 1.05
CA ALA A 63 -4.89 -13.39 -0.24
C ALA A 63 -5.09 -14.91 -0.31
N SER A 64 -4.15 -15.69 0.21
CA SER A 64 -4.26 -17.16 0.23
C SER A 64 -5.49 -17.62 1.02
N GLY A 65 -5.70 -17.08 2.22
CA GLY A 65 -6.87 -17.40 3.04
C GLY A 65 -8.19 -16.95 2.42
N TYR A 66 -8.19 -15.84 1.66
CA TYR A 66 -9.36 -15.46 0.87
C TYR A 66 -9.66 -16.45 -0.26
N ILE A 67 -8.63 -16.87 -1.01
CA ILE A 67 -8.77 -17.86 -2.09
C ILE A 67 -9.26 -19.20 -1.54
N SER A 68 -8.71 -19.68 -0.42
CA SER A 68 -9.15 -20.94 0.20
C SER A 68 -10.64 -20.90 0.57
N ARG A 69 -11.12 -19.80 1.17
CA ARG A 69 -12.56 -19.63 1.46
C ARG A 69 -13.43 -19.66 0.22
N LEU A 70 -12.99 -19.06 -0.89
CA LEU A 70 -13.71 -19.12 -2.15
C LEU A 70 -13.72 -20.53 -2.74
N GLN A 71 -12.62 -21.28 -2.61
CA GLN A 71 -12.55 -22.67 -3.07
C GLN A 71 -13.52 -23.57 -2.29
N GLU A 72 -13.59 -23.41 -0.97
CA GLU A 72 -14.58 -24.09 -0.13
C GLU A 72 -16.02 -23.73 -0.53
N GLU A 73 -16.31 -22.44 -0.78
CA GLU A 73 -17.63 -22.00 -1.26
C GLU A 73 -17.98 -22.59 -2.65
N MET A 74 -16.98 -22.72 -3.51
CA MET A 74 -17.13 -23.28 -4.86
C MET A 74 -17.51 -24.76 -4.81
N GLU A 75 -16.93 -25.52 -3.88
CA GLU A 75 -17.26 -26.93 -3.64
C GLU A 75 -18.67 -27.09 -3.05
N ALA A 76 -19.09 -26.16 -2.17
CA ALA A 76 -20.42 -26.17 -1.57
C ALA A 76 -21.55 -25.73 -2.53
N HIS A 77 -21.26 -24.90 -3.54
CA HIS A 77 -22.27 -24.25 -4.39
C HIS A 77 -22.00 -24.37 -5.89
N VAL A 78 -22.37 -25.51 -6.47
CA VAL A 78 -22.19 -25.83 -7.91
C VAL A 78 -22.74 -24.75 -8.86
N ILE A 79 -23.90 -24.14 -8.56
CA ILE A 79 -24.54 -23.15 -9.43
C ILE A 79 -23.75 -21.82 -9.49
N ARG A 80 -22.94 -21.50 -8.48
CA ARG A 80 -22.20 -20.23 -8.40
C ARG A 80 -20.74 -20.33 -8.86
N ARG A 81 -20.33 -21.49 -9.36
CA ARG A 81 -18.94 -21.84 -9.67
C ARG A 81 -18.24 -20.82 -10.56
N GLU A 82 -18.87 -20.39 -11.64
CA GLU A 82 -18.28 -19.41 -12.58
C GLU A 82 -18.04 -18.05 -11.92
N GLY A 83 -19.00 -17.57 -11.13
CA GLY A 83 -18.87 -16.29 -10.41
C GLY A 83 -17.79 -16.33 -9.34
N ILE A 84 -17.63 -17.48 -8.67
CA ILE A 84 -16.57 -17.69 -7.67
C ILE A 84 -15.19 -17.78 -8.35
N GLN A 85 -15.08 -18.53 -9.45
CA GLN A 85 -13.85 -18.61 -10.23
C GLN A 85 -13.39 -17.23 -10.70
N LYS A 86 -14.31 -16.39 -11.21
CA LYS A 86 -14.00 -15.00 -11.60
C LYS A 86 -13.43 -14.20 -10.42
N GLN A 87 -13.91 -14.41 -9.20
CA GLN A 87 -13.39 -13.73 -8.01
C GLN A 87 -11.97 -14.21 -7.62
N ILE A 88 -11.69 -15.50 -7.77
CA ILE A 88 -10.35 -16.07 -7.59
C ILE A 88 -9.39 -15.45 -8.61
N ASP A 89 -9.75 -15.46 -9.89
CA ASP A 89 -8.93 -14.90 -10.98
C ASP A 89 -8.67 -13.40 -10.79
N ASN A 90 -9.67 -12.66 -10.30
CA ASN A 90 -9.51 -11.24 -9.95
C ASN A 90 -8.52 -11.05 -8.79
N CYS A 91 -8.57 -11.90 -7.78
CA CYS A 91 -7.66 -11.85 -6.64
C CYS A 91 -6.21 -12.13 -7.05
N LEU A 92 -6.00 -13.18 -7.85
CA LEU A 92 -4.68 -13.55 -8.36
C LEU A 92 -4.09 -12.41 -9.20
N ARG A 93 -4.84 -11.92 -10.20
CA ARG A 93 -4.39 -10.80 -11.05
C ARG A 93 -4.04 -9.54 -10.24
N LEU A 94 -4.82 -9.22 -9.22
CA LEU A 94 -4.54 -8.09 -8.33
C LEU A 94 -3.26 -8.30 -7.54
N CYS A 95 -3.05 -9.48 -6.95
CA CYS A 95 -1.93 -9.74 -6.03
C CYS A 95 -0.59 -10.01 -6.73
N GLU A 96 -0.63 -10.57 -7.95
CA GLU A 96 0.56 -10.82 -8.78
C GLU A 96 1.20 -9.51 -9.26
N ASN A 97 0.39 -8.49 -9.56
CA ASN A 97 0.90 -7.19 -10.00
C ASN A 97 1.09 -6.22 -8.81
N ALA A 98 2.32 -6.13 -8.31
CA ALA A 98 2.63 -5.28 -7.15
C ALA A 98 2.26 -3.80 -7.36
N SER A 99 2.41 -3.28 -8.58
CA SER A 99 2.11 -1.88 -8.90
C SER A 99 0.61 -1.59 -8.88
N VAL A 100 -0.21 -2.51 -9.39
CA VAL A 100 -1.67 -2.43 -9.34
C VAL A 100 -2.15 -2.60 -7.91
N LEU A 101 -1.63 -3.59 -7.17
CA LEU A 101 -1.96 -3.80 -5.77
C LEU A 101 -1.66 -2.55 -4.92
N PHE A 102 -0.49 -1.95 -5.10
CA PHE A 102 -0.13 -0.73 -4.39
C PHE A 102 -1.03 0.44 -4.79
N SER A 103 -1.35 0.59 -6.08
CA SER A 103 -2.26 1.63 -6.56
C SER A 103 -3.67 1.49 -5.97
N MET A 104 -4.19 0.27 -5.89
CA MET A 104 -5.48 0.01 -5.25
C MET A 104 -5.42 0.25 -3.74
N SER A 105 -4.29 -0.07 -3.12
CA SER A 105 -4.03 0.24 -1.72
C SER A 105 -3.95 1.75 -1.45
N LEU A 106 -3.45 2.55 -2.40
CA LEU A 106 -3.49 4.02 -2.35
C LEU A 106 -4.92 4.55 -2.39
N ILE A 107 -5.76 4.01 -3.28
CA ILE A 107 -7.19 4.36 -3.33
C ILE A 107 -7.83 4.08 -1.97
N LEU A 108 -7.65 2.86 -1.48
CA LEU A 108 -8.34 2.38 -0.29
C LEU A 108 -7.86 3.13 0.98
N SER A 109 -6.56 3.32 1.13
CA SER A 109 -5.95 4.13 2.18
C SER A 109 -6.41 5.59 2.12
N SER A 110 -6.50 6.17 0.92
CA SER A 110 -6.99 7.54 0.72
C SER A 110 -8.45 7.67 1.16
N LYS A 111 -9.30 6.73 0.77
CA LYS A 111 -10.73 6.73 1.17
C LYS A 111 -10.93 6.51 2.66
N TYR A 112 -10.05 5.75 3.29
CA TYR A 112 -10.13 5.47 4.71
C TYR A 112 -9.63 6.64 5.58
N LEU A 113 -8.54 7.30 5.18
CA LEU A 113 -7.85 8.31 6.01
C LEU A 113 -8.20 9.76 5.67
N VAL A 114 -8.83 10.03 4.53
CA VAL A 114 -9.10 11.39 4.05
C VAL A 114 -10.59 11.65 3.95
N ASP A 115 -11.08 12.65 4.67
CA ASP A 115 -12.50 13.05 4.69
C ASP A 115 -13.07 13.31 3.29
N ARG A 116 -12.27 13.94 2.43
CA ARG A 116 -12.61 14.24 1.03
C ARG A 116 -11.73 13.43 0.09
N SER A 117 -12.08 12.17 -0.05
CA SER A 117 -11.41 11.27 -0.99
C SER A 117 -11.99 11.39 -2.40
N TYR A 118 -11.17 11.07 -3.40
CA TYR A 118 -11.62 11.02 -4.79
C TYR A 118 -12.53 9.82 -5.04
N VAL A 119 -13.55 10.02 -5.88
CA VAL A 119 -14.38 8.93 -6.42
C VAL A 119 -13.60 8.11 -7.45
N ASN A 120 -14.02 6.87 -7.71
CA ASN A 120 -13.31 5.96 -8.62
C ASN A 120 -13.20 6.46 -10.05
N ARG A 121 -14.13 7.32 -10.50
CA ARG A 121 -14.02 8.00 -11.80
C ARG A 121 -12.78 8.91 -11.88
N THR A 122 -12.40 9.55 -10.78
CA THR A 122 -11.21 10.39 -10.75
C THR A 122 -9.96 9.52 -10.65
N TRP A 123 -10.00 8.46 -9.84
CA TRP A 123 -8.91 7.51 -9.73
C TRP A 123 -8.61 6.78 -11.04
N SER A 124 -9.63 6.40 -11.83
CA SER A 124 -9.43 5.80 -13.16
C SER A 124 -8.62 6.72 -14.08
N ASN A 125 -8.89 8.02 -14.04
CA ASN A 125 -8.15 9.01 -14.83
C ASN A 125 -6.71 9.22 -14.33
N ILE A 126 -6.48 9.16 -13.01
CA ILE A 126 -5.14 9.31 -12.42
C ILE A 126 -4.29 8.08 -12.74
N LEU A 127 -4.86 6.88 -12.59
CA LEU A 127 -4.15 5.62 -12.80
C LEU A 127 -4.05 5.20 -14.27
N MET A 128 -4.77 5.88 -15.17
CA MET A 128 -4.92 5.48 -16.57
C MET A 128 -5.44 4.04 -16.71
N MET A 129 -6.40 3.68 -15.87
CA MET A 129 -7.05 2.37 -15.84
C MET A 129 -8.54 2.53 -16.12
N ASP A 130 -9.17 1.52 -16.72
CA ASP A 130 -10.63 1.54 -16.89
C ASP A 130 -11.34 1.56 -15.53
N ARG A 131 -12.45 2.30 -15.45
CA ARG A 131 -13.20 2.48 -14.21
C ARG A 131 -13.79 1.16 -13.70
N ILE A 132 -14.21 0.27 -14.59
CA ILE A 132 -14.74 -1.05 -14.21
C ILE A 132 -13.62 -1.85 -13.54
N THR A 133 -12.42 -1.85 -14.12
CA THR A 133 -11.24 -2.51 -13.54
C THR A 133 -10.87 -1.93 -12.17
N VAL A 134 -10.89 -0.61 -12.02
CA VAL A 134 -10.65 0.04 -10.71
C VAL A 134 -11.68 -0.41 -9.68
N ASN A 135 -12.96 -0.44 -10.04
CA ASN A 135 -14.03 -0.89 -9.16
C ASN A 135 -13.89 -2.37 -8.79
N GLU A 136 -13.60 -3.25 -9.76
CA GLU A 136 -13.43 -4.69 -9.54
C GLU A 136 -12.23 -4.97 -8.63
N HIS A 137 -11.10 -4.30 -8.85
CA HIS A 137 -9.91 -4.46 -8.01
C HIS A 137 -10.09 -3.88 -6.61
N GLU A 138 -10.70 -2.70 -6.47
CA GLU A 138 -11.01 -2.14 -5.16
C GLU A 138 -11.94 -3.07 -4.37
N ARG A 139 -13.00 -3.57 -5.00
CA ARG A 139 -13.91 -4.54 -4.39
C ARG A 139 -13.17 -5.81 -3.97
N THR A 140 -12.30 -6.33 -4.83
CA THR A 140 -11.50 -7.53 -4.54
C THR A 140 -10.59 -7.30 -3.32
N LEU A 141 -9.94 -6.14 -3.25
CA LEU A 141 -9.09 -5.78 -2.11
C LEU A 141 -9.90 -5.71 -0.81
N LEU A 142 -11.08 -5.09 -0.84
CA LEU A 142 -12.00 -5.06 0.30
C LEU A 142 -12.43 -6.46 0.76
N LEU A 143 -12.68 -7.38 -0.19
CA LEU A 143 -13.08 -8.76 0.12
C LEU A 143 -11.93 -9.57 0.75
N ILE A 144 -10.69 -9.36 0.30
CA ILE A 144 -9.49 -9.94 0.95
C ILE A 144 -9.44 -9.52 2.42
N PHE A 145 -9.77 -8.26 2.72
CA PHE A 145 -9.84 -7.74 4.08
C PHE A 145 -11.15 -8.08 4.83
N GLY A 146 -12.11 -8.74 4.20
CA GLY A 146 -13.42 -8.99 4.79
C GLY A 146 -14.15 -7.70 5.19
N HIS A 147 -13.96 -6.62 4.42
CA HIS A 147 -14.46 -5.27 4.71
C HIS A 147 -13.96 -4.64 6.02
N SER A 148 -12.99 -5.25 6.71
CA SER A 148 -12.37 -4.70 7.92
C SER A 148 -10.95 -4.20 7.62
N ILE A 149 -10.81 -2.88 7.58
CA ILE A 149 -9.52 -2.22 7.40
C ILE A 149 -9.07 -1.64 8.73
N GLU A 150 -7.92 -2.11 9.20
CA GLU A 150 -7.28 -1.61 10.40
C GLU A 150 -5.97 -0.92 10.01
N LEU A 151 -6.02 0.41 9.94
CA LEU A 151 -4.85 1.26 9.76
C LEU A 151 -4.47 1.85 11.11
N THR A 152 -3.71 1.09 11.90
CA THR A 152 -3.19 1.51 13.21
C THR A 152 -1.68 1.66 13.19
N GLU A 153 -1.14 2.47 14.13
CA GLU A 153 0.29 2.63 14.33
C GLU A 153 0.99 1.28 14.55
N ALA A 154 0.46 0.45 15.44
CA ALA A 154 1.03 -0.84 15.78
C ALA A 154 1.14 -1.77 14.56
N ALA A 155 0.10 -1.82 13.73
CA ALA A 155 0.06 -2.65 12.54
C ALA A 155 1.11 -2.23 11.49
N LEU A 156 1.29 -0.92 11.29
CA LEU A 156 2.28 -0.38 10.37
C LEU A 156 3.72 -0.57 10.88
N VAL A 157 3.97 -0.36 12.18
CA VAL A 157 5.28 -0.63 12.81
C VAL A 157 5.70 -2.09 12.63
N HIS A 158 4.77 -3.03 12.83
CA HIS A 158 5.02 -4.46 12.70
C HIS A 158 5.46 -4.86 11.28
N VAL A 159 4.80 -4.34 10.24
CA VAL A 159 5.18 -4.61 8.84
C VAL A 159 6.58 -4.07 8.52
N LEU A 160 6.91 -2.87 8.99
CA LEU A 160 8.23 -2.27 8.78
C LEU A 160 9.34 -3.08 9.46
N GLN A 161 9.08 -3.60 10.66
CA GLN A 161 10.01 -4.47 11.37
C GLN A 161 10.23 -5.80 10.63
N LYS A 162 9.18 -6.42 10.07
CA LYS A 162 9.30 -7.63 9.24
C LYS A 162 10.23 -7.39 8.04
N MET A 163 10.07 -6.28 7.34
CA MET A 163 10.86 -5.98 6.15
C MET A 163 12.34 -5.70 6.42
N GLN A 164 12.67 -5.17 7.59
CA GLN A 164 14.08 -4.99 7.97
C GLN A 164 14.80 -6.32 8.15
N LYS A 165 14.08 -7.37 8.56
CA LYS A 165 14.64 -8.72 8.74
C LYS A 165 14.91 -9.41 7.41
N THR A 166 14.14 -9.12 6.36
CA THR A 166 14.34 -9.69 5.01
C THR A 166 15.43 -9.01 4.19
N VAL A 167 15.85 -7.78 4.54
CA VAL A 167 16.89 -7.02 3.81
C VAL A 167 18.29 -7.18 4.45
N SER A 168 18.41 -7.89 5.57
CA SER A 168 19.70 -8.16 6.22
C SER A 168 20.22 -9.55 5.81
N PRO A 169 21.38 -9.69 5.14
CA PRO A 169 22.01 -11.00 5.00
C PRO A 169 22.50 -11.51 6.37
N PRO A 170 22.53 -12.83 6.60
CA PRO A 170 23.21 -13.38 7.76
C PRO A 170 24.72 -13.33 7.49
N GLU A 171 25.42 -12.37 8.09
CA GLU A 171 26.73 -12.54 8.75
C GLU A 171 27.38 -11.19 9.08
N ALA A 172 27.68 -11.03 10.38
CA ALA A 172 28.70 -10.18 10.99
C ALA A 172 28.78 -8.68 10.62
N ALA A 173 28.09 -7.81 11.39
CA ALA A 173 28.64 -6.53 11.85
C ALA A 173 27.84 -5.93 13.04
N PRO A 174 28.50 -5.43 14.10
CA PRO A 174 27.83 -4.82 15.24
C PRO A 174 27.58 -3.33 14.98
N TYR A 175 26.59 -2.98 14.16
CA TYR A 175 26.14 -1.58 14.06
C TYR A 175 24.62 -1.49 13.89
N LYS A 176 23.91 -1.36 15.02
CA LYS A 176 22.51 -0.90 15.07
C LYS A 176 22.45 0.60 14.73
N LYS A 177 22.66 0.97 13.47
CA LYS A 177 22.33 2.30 12.98
C LYS A 177 20.93 2.22 12.40
N GLU A 178 19.95 2.68 13.17
CA GLU A 178 18.55 2.75 12.72
C GLU A 178 18.48 3.40 11.33
N SER A 179 17.91 2.69 10.37
CA SER A 179 17.90 3.16 8.98
C SER A 179 17.20 4.52 8.90
N ARG A 180 17.72 5.44 8.07
CA ARG A 180 17.12 6.77 7.86
C ARG A 180 15.64 6.66 7.47
N LEU A 181 15.29 5.59 6.76
CA LEU A 181 13.91 5.21 6.45
C LEU A 181 13.07 4.98 7.71
N LEU A 182 13.53 4.17 8.66
CA LEU A 182 12.79 3.89 9.89
C LEU A 182 12.54 5.17 10.71
N LYS A 183 13.50 6.10 10.72
CA LYS A 183 13.31 7.41 11.37
C LYS A 183 12.24 8.26 10.69
N ILE A 184 12.25 8.33 9.36
CA ILE A 184 11.26 9.08 8.58
C ILE A 184 9.87 8.46 8.76
N VAL A 185 9.78 7.13 8.70
CA VAL A 185 8.52 6.43 8.83
C VAL A 185 7.98 6.52 10.26
N LYS A 186 8.81 6.35 11.31
CA LYS A 186 8.40 6.58 12.70
C LYS A 186 7.89 8.00 12.93
N LYS A 187 8.55 9.01 12.36
CA LYS A 187 8.10 10.40 12.43
C LYS A 187 6.78 10.63 11.70
N ALA A 188 6.58 9.99 10.55
CA ALA A 188 5.32 10.05 9.82
C ALA A 188 4.19 9.35 10.59
N ILE A 189 4.46 8.16 11.14
CA ILE A 189 3.56 7.40 12.03
C ILE A 189 3.13 8.28 13.21
N SER A 190 4.07 8.86 13.94
CA SER A 190 3.72 9.72 15.07
C SER A 190 2.87 10.91 14.62
N CYS A 191 3.14 11.55 13.48
CA CYS A 191 2.28 12.61 12.95
C CYS A 191 0.86 12.16 12.56
N ILE A 192 0.70 10.91 12.08
CA ILE A 192 -0.61 10.35 11.69
C ILE A 192 -1.47 10.09 12.93
N PHE A 193 -0.89 9.41 13.92
CA PHE A 193 -1.63 8.85 15.04
C PHE A 193 -1.64 9.73 16.29
N SER A 194 -0.75 10.74 16.40
CA SER A 194 -0.77 11.71 17.51
C SER A 194 -1.92 12.73 17.46
N LYS A 195 -2.62 12.86 16.33
CA LYS A 195 -3.78 13.77 16.22
C LYS A 195 -5.05 13.25 16.90
N ASN A 196 -5.06 11.99 17.36
CA ASN A 196 -6.21 11.41 18.05
C ASN A 196 -6.14 11.49 19.59
N THR A 197 -5.07 12.05 20.17
CA THR A 197 -4.91 12.16 21.64
C THR A 197 -5.09 13.58 22.18
N SER A 198 -5.39 14.59 21.35
CA SER A 198 -5.61 15.97 21.78
C SER A 198 -7.08 16.39 21.93
N LYS A 199 -7.98 15.41 22.03
CA LYS A 199 -9.37 15.62 22.49
C LYS A 199 -9.79 14.48 23.42
N SER A 200 -9.35 14.55 24.67
CA SER A 200 -10.05 13.99 25.82
C SER A 200 -9.77 14.84 27.04
#